data_AF-A0A812ZVY0-F1
#
_entry.id   AF-A0A812ZVY0-F1
#
_cell.length_a   1.000
_cell.length_b   1.000
_cell.length_c   1.000
_cell.angle_alpha   90.00
_cell.angle_beta   90.00
_cell.angle_gamma   90.00
#
_symmetry.space_group_name_H-M   'P 1'
#
loop_
_entity.id
_entity.type
_entity.pdbx_description
1 polymer ?
#
loop_
_entity_poly.entity_id
_entity_poly.type
_entity_poly.pdbx_seq_one_letter_code
_entity_poly.pdbx_strand_id
1 'polypeptide(L)'
;MPLSALAERRADVLAALCKEVQGGPLPGGKDQEDPTTRQYAVLSLGCLCIGAALSSEEISLLLSALEAAMGDYATDRRGDVGSWVREAAMEVIVAILEAQRMQDAHPALPDAACTTKLVSLLLQQAVEKIDRLRDRAYGLLCSLLCGRQLGLAYAKRRVLHGEAYEGLGLVSAVEDKGAGPARKAWPPAQVELLSGCLQPSETVKSEIAGAGKPEADRTAVFDSLTPLLSAEEYRSSLLLGLVVSVGGITEHTAKEAKRALLRHLASETAQQQVCQELLRIFDTAGFKDAAGEAKRLLAPLLNTTGILLSQDCIPLDFARDIFDRTARAVRNSRDIGRLRASVAVFIGLMKWPGSLRREALALLLQFLGFSFPTVRQATAQALYIRLLEEEGDLDLSADVSQAGYALSQPDNKDVKSAIVKAEAVSEAQELVSATPWATDDEAMLGAALTEVYAKLQMELPTSGRSILVPKKPQEERPREAQYADLVRENHY
;
A
#
# COMPACT_ATOMS: atom_id res chain seq x y z
N MET A 1 -23.96 -8.92 32.94
CA MET A 1 -23.75 -7.82 33.91
C MET A 1 -24.98 -6.94 33.93
N PRO A 2 -25.42 -6.41 35.09
CA PRO A 2 -26.41 -5.35 35.08
C PRO A 2 -25.83 -4.12 34.35
N LEU A 3 -26.58 -3.58 33.39
CA LEU A 3 -26.17 -2.44 32.55
C LEU A 3 -25.81 -1.19 33.39
N SER A 4 -26.32 -1.08 34.62
CA SER A 4 -26.02 0.01 35.56
C SER A 4 -24.56 0.04 36.03
N ALA A 5 -23.97 -1.10 36.36
CA ALA A 5 -22.57 -1.17 36.80
C ALA A 5 -21.57 -0.88 35.66
N LEU A 6 -21.96 -1.18 34.42
CA LEU A 6 -21.20 -0.80 33.21
C LEU A 6 -21.33 0.68 32.89
N ALA A 7 -22.46 1.31 33.22
CA ALA A 7 -22.63 2.75 33.04
C ALA A 7 -21.71 3.57 33.97
N GLU A 8 -21.53 3.14 35.22
CA GLU A 8 -20.65 3.81 36.20
C GLU A 8 -19.16 3.72 35.84
N ARG A 9 -18.75 2.66 35.13
CA ARG A 9 -17.36 2.42 34.73
C ARG A 9 -17.14 2.46 33.22
N ARG A 10 -18.06 3.09 32.49
CA ARG A 10 -18.05 3.06 31.01
C ARG A 10 -16.74 3.60 30.44
N ALA A 11 -16.23 4.70 30.97
CA ALA A 11 -14.98 5.31 30.53
C ALA A 11 -13.79 4.36 30.69
N ASP A 12 -13.66 3.69 31.85
CA ASP A 12 -12.63 2.69 32.11
C ASP A 12 -12.71 1.52 31.12
N VAL A 13 -13.93 1.02 30.89
CA VAL A 13 -14.17 -0.12 29.99
C VAL A 13 -13.86 0.27 28.55
N LEU A 14 -14.30 1.45 28.11
CA LEU A 14 -14.01 1.98 26.78
C LEU A 14 -12.50 2.12 26.58
N ALA A 15 -11.78 2.71 27.54
CA ALA A 15 -10.34 2.86 27.47
C ALA A 15 -9.61 1.50 27.39
N ALA A 16 -10.03 0.51 28.18
CA ALA A 16 -9.47 -0.84 28.13
C ALA A 16 -9.71 -1.52 26.77
N LEU A 17 -10.92 -1.39 26.22
CA LEU A 17 -11.26 -1.93 24.90
C LEU A 17 -10.48 -1.23 23.78
N CYS A 18 -10.35 0.10 23.82
CA CYS A 18 -9.56 0.86 22.85
C CYS A 18 -8.08 0.41 22.87
N LYS A 19 -7.52 0.20 24.08
CA LYS A 19 -6.15 -0.31 24.23
C LYS A 19 -5.99 -1.71 23.63
N GLU A 20 -6.95 -2.60 23.85
CA GLU A 20 -6.92 -3.95 23.28
C GLU A 20 -6.94 -3.90 21.74
N VAL A 21 -7.78 -3.04 21.15
CA VAL A 21 -7.87 -2.88 19.69
C VAL A 21 -6.60 -2.29 19.08
N GLN A 22 -6.01 -1.29 19.73
CA GLN A 22 -4.77 -0.66 19.25
C GLN A 22 -3.55 -1.60 19.35
N GLY A 23 -3.64 -2.57 20.26
CA GLY A 23 -2.56 -3.48 20.62
C GLY A 23 -1.54 -2.81 21.54
N GLY A 24 -0.64 -3.62 22.09
CA GLY A 24 0.42 -3.17 22.99
C GLY A 24 1.74 -3.91 22.73
N PRO A 25 2.86 -3.41 23.27
CA PRO A 25 4.11 -4.15 23.20
C PRO A 25 4.00 -5.41 24.08
N LEU A 26 3.59 -6.52 23.50
CA LEU A 26 3.75 -7.84 24.11
C LEU A 26 5.22 -8.29 24.01
N PRO A 27 5.77 -8.95 25.03
CA PRO A 27 7.06 -9.64 24.92
C PRO A 27 6.94 -10.75 23.87
N GLY A 28 7.29 -10.41 22.61
CA GLY A 28 7.10 -11.28 21.45
C GLY A 28 6.52 -10.58 20.21
N GLY A 29 6.07 -9.32 20.31
CA GLY A 29 5.48 -8.55 19.20
C GLY A 29 3.99 -8.83 18.98
N LYS A 30 3.39 -8.16 17.97
CA LYS A 30 1.96 -8.26 17.64
C LYS A 30 1.51 -9.67 17.21
N ASP A 31 2.44 -10.53 16.81
CA ASP A 31 2.17 -11.92 16.40
C ASP A 31 1.68 -12.81 17.57
N GLN A 32 1.76 -12.32 18.81
CA GLN A 32 1.19 -12.98 20.00
C GLN A 32 -0.15 -12.40 20.45
N GLU A 33 -0.63 -11.31 19.85
CA GLU A 33 -1.94 -10.77 20.19
C GLU A 33 -3.03 -11.60 19.50
N ASP A 34 -3.96 -12.12 20.30
CA ASP A 34 -5.07 -12.93 19.79
C ASP A 34 -6.02 -12.06 18.93
N PRO A 35 -6.13 -12.32 17.61
CA PRO A 35 -6.98 -11.53 16.72
C PRO A 35 -8.47 -11.64 17.08
N THR A 36 -8.88 -12.76 17.69
CA THR A 36 -10.26 -12.96 18.14
C THR A 36 -10.62 -12.05 19.30
N THR A 37 -9.70 -11.88 20.27
CA THR A 37 -9.86 -10.92 21.38
C THR A 37 -10.02 -9.49 20.87
N ARG A 38 -9.17 -9.07 19.91
CA ARG A 38 -9.31 -7.74 19.28
C ARG A 38 -10.63 -7.60 18.51
N GLN A 39 -11.06 -8.63 17.78
CA GLN A 39 -12.35 -8.63 17.09
C GLN A 39 -13.52 -8.44 18.08
N TYR A 40 -13.50 -9.15 19.22
CA TYR A 40 -14.50 -8.99 20.27
C TYR A 40 -14.44 -7.63 20.95
N ALA A 41 -13.25 -7.05 21.10
CA ALA A 41 -13.08 -5.71 21.63
C ALA A 41 -13.75 -4.66 20.72
N VAL A 42 -13.54 -4.74 19.40
CA VAL A 42 -14.21 -3.87 18.41
C VAL A 42 -15.73 -4.00 18.50
N LEU A 43 -16.24 -5.23 18.53
CA LEU A 43 -17.69 -5.46 18.66
C LEU A 43 -18.26 -4.89 19.97
N SER A 44 -17.50 -5.03 21.07
CA SER A 44 -17.86 -4.52 22.39
C SER A 44 -17.88 -2.99 22.43
N LEU A 45 -16.94 -2.32 21.75
CA LEU A 45 -16.98 -0.86 21.57
C LEU A 45 -18.28 -0.43 20.89
N GLY A 46 -18.67 -1.11 19.80
CA GLY A 46 -19.97 -0.86 19.16
C GLY A 46 -21.16 -1.02 20.12
N CYS A 47 -21.14 -2.06 20.96
CA CYS A 47 -22.21 -2.31 21.94
C CYS A 47 -22.30 -1.24 23.02
N LEU A 48 -21.16 -0.70 23.44
CA LEU A 48 -21.05 0.27 24.53
C LEU A 48 -21.41 1.69 24.06
N CYS A 49 -21.07 2.01 22.82
CA CYS A 49 -21.15 3.37 22.29
C CYS A 49 -22.46 3.66 21.55
N ILE A 50 -23.02 2.68 20.82
CA ILE A 50 -24.25 2.89 20.05
C ILE A 50 -25.44 3.01 21.02
N GLY A 51 -26.19 4.10 20.91
CA GLY A 51 -27.29 4.44 21.82
C GLY A 51 -26.87 5.10 23.14
N ALA A 52 -25.57 5.34 23.37
CA ALA A 52 -25.05 5.95 24.59
C ALA A 52 -24.49 7.37 24.38
N ALA A 53 -24.87 8.32 25.23
CA ALA A 53 -24.28 9.67 25.21
C ALA A 53 -22.81 9.61 25.67
N LEU A 54 -21.88 9.97 24.78
CA LEU A 54 -20.43 9.95 25.01
C LEU A 54 -19.86 11.37 25.16
N SER A 55 -18.78 11.50 25.92
CA SER A 55 -17.95 12.71 25.96
C SER A 55 -17.11 12.87 24.68
N SER A 56 -16.60 14.07 24.42
CA SER A 56 -15.69 14.31 23.28
C SER A 56 -14.41 13.46 23.35
N GLU A 57 -13.92 13.18 24.56
CA GLU A 57 -12.76 12.31 24.77
C GLU A 57 -13.08 10.85 24.46
N GLU A 58 -14.24 10.35 24.91
CA GLU A 58 -14.72 9.00 24.59
C GLU A 58 -14.92 8.82 23.07
N ILE A 59 -15.44 9.84 22.39
CA ILE A 59 -15.59 9.84 20.92
C ILE A 59 -14.23 9.79 20.23
N SER A 60 -13.26 10.59 20.67
CA SER A 60 -11.90 10.60 20.12
C SER A 60 -11.22 9.24 20.27
N LEU A 61 -11.32 8.62 21.45
CA LEU A 61 -10.80 7.28 21.72
C LEU A 61 -11.48 6.21 20.85
N LEU A 62 -12.80 6.30 20.68
CA LEU A 62 -13.55 5.40 19.81
C LEU A 62 -13.08 5.50 18.35
N LEU A 63 -12.99 6.71 17.81
CA LEU A 63 -12.56 6.93 16.42
C LEU A 63 -11.13 6.44 16.20
N SER A 64 -10.22 6.72 17.13
CA SER A 64 -8.83 6.24 17.07
C SER A 64 -8.74 4.71 17.12
N ALA A 65 -9.55 4.05 17.97
CA ALA A 65 -9.60 2.59 18.03
C ALA A 65 -10.19 1.98 16.75
N LEU A 66 -11.23 2.58 16.17
CA LEU A 66 -11.80 2.11 14.89
C LEU A 66 -10.82 2.29 13.73
N GLU A 67 -10.07 3.39 13.68
CA GLU A 67 -9.00 3.59 12.69
C GLU A 67 -7.89 2.54 12.85
N ALA A 68 -7.45 2.26 14.09
CA ALA A 68 -6.49 1.20 14.36
C ALA A 68 -7.01 -0.19 13.95
N ALA A 69 -8.29 -0.48 14.21
CA ALA A 69 -8.92 -1.74 13.81
C ALA A 69 -9.00 -1.90 12.30
N MET A 70 -9.32 -0.83 11.56
CA MET A 70 -9.31 -0.79 10.09
C MET A 70 -7.89 -0.93 9.53
N GLY A 71 -6.87 -0.60 10.33
CA GLY A 71 -5.45 -0.78 10.04
C GLY A 71 -4.84 -2.09 10.55
N ASP A 72 -5.63 -3.04 11.05
CA ASP A 72 -5.09 -4.32 11.56
C ASP A 72 -4.75 -5.26 10.40
N TYR A 73 -3.48 -5.27 9.98
CA TYR A 73 -2.94 -6.19 8.97
C TYR A 73 -2.11 -7.33 9.58
N ALA A 74 -2.43 -7.76 10.79
CA ALA A 74 -1.72 -8.87 11.42
C ALA A 74 -1.85 -10.16 10.61
N THR A 75 -0.75 -10.89 10.50
CA THR A 75 -0.68 -12.18 9.80
C THR A 75 -0.12 -13.25 10.70
N ASP A 76 -0.72 -14.44 10.73
CA ASP A 76 -0.16 -15.62 11.39
C ASP A 76 -0.11 -16.82 10.42
N ARG A 77 0.08 -18.04 10.94
CA ARG A 77 0.12 -19.27 10.14
C ARG A 77 -1.18 -19.56 9.38
N ARG A 78 -2.29 -18.95 9.76
CA ARG A 78 -3.62 -19.03 9.13
C ARG A 78 -3.80 -17.99 8.01
N GLY A 79 -2.85 -17.08 7.83
CA GLY A 79 -2.91 -16.00 6.84
C GLY A 79 -3.19 -14.63 7.49
N ASP A 80 -3.94 -13.78 6.78
CA ASP A 80 -4.34 -12.44 7.26
C ASP A 80 -5.45 -12.56 8.31
N VAL A 81 -5.06 -12.73 9.57
CA VAL A 81 -5.99 -12.80 10.71
C VAL A 81 -6.49 -11.43 11.14
N GLY A 82 -5.76 -10.36 10.81
CA GLY A 82 -6.23 -8.98 11.00
C GLY A 82 -7.51 -8.69 10.22
N SER A 83 -7.74 -9.39 9.10
CA SER A 83 -8.98 -9.29 8.33
C SER A 83 -10.25 -9.49 9.18
N TRP A 84 -10.20 -10.31 10.22
CA TRP A 84 -11.34 -10.55 11.13
C TRP A 84 -11.69 -9.31 11.95
N VAL A 85 -10.66 -8.57 12.36
CA VAL A 85 -10.76 -7.31 13.09
C VAL A 85 -11.26 -6.21 12.16
N ARG A 86 -10.69 -6.11 10.94
CA ARG A 86 -11.13 -5.16 9.91
C ARG A 86 -12.60 -5.37 9.54
N GLU A 87 -13.06 -6.62 9.36
CA GLU A 87 -14.48 -6.91 9.11
C GLU A 87 -15.40 -6.44 10.22
N ALA A 88 -15.06 -6.73 11.48
CA ALA A 88 -15.86 -6.27 12.62
C ALA A 88 -15.88 -4.74 12.70
N ALA A 89 -14.75 -4.09 12.42
CA ALA A 89 -14.64 -2.63 12.42
C ALA A 89 -15.51 -2.01 11.33
N MET A 90 -15.50 -2.53 10.10
CA MET A 90 -16.37 -2.06 9.03
C MET A 90 -17.85 -2.10 9.43
N GLU A 91 -18.29 -3.19 10.07
CA GLU A 91 -19.68 -3.37 10.50
C GLU A 91 -20.06 -2.43 11.65
N VAL A 92 -19.18 -2.25 12.63
CA VAL A 92 -19.39 -1.29 13.73
C VAL A 92 -19.40 0.15 13.21
N ILE A 93 -18.49 0.50 12.30
CA ILE A 93 -18.45 1.81 11.64
C ILE A 93 -19.77 2.07 10.92
N VAL A 94 -20.26 1.14 10.10
CA VAL A 94 -21.54 1.32 9.41
C VAL A 94 -22.70 1.49 10.38
N ALA A 95 -22.74 0.73 11.47
CA ALA A 95 -23.78 0.91 12.48
C ALA A 95 -23.74 2.31 13.15
N ILE A 96 -22.55 2.88 13.35
CA ILE A 96 -22.37 4.26 13.84
C ILE A 96 -22.79 5.29 12.78
N LEU A 97 -22.46 5.07 11.51
CA LEU A 97 -22.84 5.95 10.40
C LEU A 97 -24.36 5.91 10.14
N GLU A 98 -24.98 4.74 10.21
CA GLU A 98 -26.44 4.57 10.20
C GLU A 98 -27.09 5.37 11.33
N ALA A 99 -26.52 5.33 12.55
CA ALA A 99 -27.00 6.13 13.68
C ALA A 99 -26.90 7.64 13.41
N GLN A 100 -25.85 8.11 12.72
CA GLN A 100 -25.76 9.51 12.30
C GLN A 100 -26.84 9.87 11.29
N ARG A 101 -27.04 9.00 10.28
CA ARG A 101 -28.00 9.19 9.20
C ARG A 101 -29.45 9.22 9.70
N MET A 102 -29.81 8.35 10.64
CA MET A 102 -31.17 8.23 11.20
C MET A 102 -31.51 9.33 12.22
N GLN A 103 -30.55 10.19 12.57
CA GLN A 103 -30.72 11.40 13.38
C GLN A 103 -31.26 11.22 14.82
N ASP A 104 -31.54 9.99 15.26
CA ASP A 104 -32.14 9.67 16.57
C ASP A 104 -31.22 8.81 17.46
N ALA A 105 -29.98 8.52 17.02
CA ALA A 105 -29.10 7.59 17.73
C ALA A 105 -27.72 8.18 18.07
N HIS A 106 -27.22 7.77 19.24
CA HIS A 106 -25.85 8.00 19.68
C HIS A 106 -24.90 6.91 19.15
N PRO A 107 -23.57 7.14 19.10
CA PRO A 107 -22.84 8.34 19.55
C PRO A 107 -23.06 9.51 18.60
N ALA A 108 -23.04 10.75 19.09
CA ALA A 108 -23.15 11.92 18.20
C ALA A 108 -21.75 12.31 17.72
N LEU A 109 -21.43 12.07 16.45
CA LEU A 109 -20.12 12.45 15.92
C LEU A 109 -19.99 13.99 15.88
N PRO A 110 -18.77 14.54 16.02
CA PRO A 110 -18.56 15.98 16.13
C PRO A 110 -18.97 16.76 14.88
N ASP A 111 -18.60 16.23 13.70
CA ASP A 111 -18.74 16.89 12.41
C ASP A 111 -18.72 15.91 11.23
N ALA A 112 -18.98 16.44 10.04
CA ALA A 112 -19.00 15.67 8.81
C ALA A 112 -17.61 15.14 8.42
N ALA A 113 -16.52 15.75 8.92
CA ALA A 113 -15.16 15.28 8.65
C ALA A 113 -14.93 13.91 9.31
N CYS A 114 -15.45 13.68 10.52
CA CYS A 114 -15.41 12.37 11.18
C CYS A 114 -16.14 11.30 10.36
N THR A 115 -17.35 11.59 9.89
CA THR A 115 -18.13 10.69 9.02
C THR A 115 -17.40 10.42 7.70
N THR A 116 -16.83 11.46 7.09
CA THR A 116 -16.06 11.39 5.85
C THR A 116 -14.84 10.47 6.01
N LYS A 117 -14.09 10.61 7.10
CA LYS A 117 -12.95 9.76 7.41
C LYS A 117 -13.36 8.29 7.61
N LEU A 118 -14.45 8.03 8.31
CA LEU A 118 -14.97 6.67 8.49
C LEU A 118 -15.39 6.04 7.15
N VAL A 119 -16.03 6.81 6.28
CA VAL A 119 -16.36 6.38 4.91
C VAL A 119 -15.09 6.14 4.08
N SER A 120 -14.05 6.96 4.22
CA SER A 120 -12.78 6.77 3.50
C SER A 120 -12.09 5.46 3.88
N LEU A 121 -12.15 5.06 5.16
CA LEU A 121 -11.62 3.77 5.63
C LEU A 121 -12.37 2.58 5.01
N LEU A 122 -13.70 2.67 4.89
CA LEU A 122 -14.51 1.66 4.19
C LEU A 122 -14.13 1.58 2.70
N LEU A 123 -13.99 2.74 2.05
CA LEU A 123 -13.60 2.82 0.64
C LEU A 123 -12.24 2.18 0.37
N GLN A 124 -11.26 2.36 1.26
CA GLN A 124 -9.97 1.68 1.16
C GLN A 124 -10.14 0.15 1.14
N GLN A 125 -10.89 -0.41 2.10
CA GLN A 125 -11.13 -1.86 2.14
C GLN A 125 -11.89 -2.36 0.90
N ALA A 126 -12.77 -1.52 0.33
CA ALA A 126 -13.53 -1.81 -0.89
C ALA A 126 -12.68 -1.80 -2.18
N VAL A 127 -11.39 -1.47 -2.11
CA VAL A 127 -10.48 -1.54 -3.27
C VAL A 127 -9.18 -2.30 -2.95
N GLU A 128 -9.11 -3.01 -1.83
CA GLU A 128 -7.96 -3.84 -1.45
C GLU A 128 -8.02 -5.27 -2.03
N LYS A 129 -6.91 -6.01 -1.94
CA LYS A 129 -6.68 -7.27 -2.66
C LYS A 129 -7.51 -8.47 -2.21
N ILE A 130 -8.12 -8.45 -1.02
CA ILE A 130 -8.87 -9.58 -0.47
C ILE A 130 -10.32 -9.50 -0.90
N ASP A 131 -10.74 -10.36 -1.83
CA ASP A 131 -12.05 -10.30 -2.47
C ASP A 131 -13.22 -10.31 -1.47
N ARG A 132 -13.18 -11.18 -0.46
CA ARG A 132 -14.21 -11.23 0.60
C ARG A 132 -14.35 -9.89 1.35
N LEU A 133 -13.24 -9.24 1.68
CA LEU A 133 -13.26 -7.93 2.37
C LEU A 133 -13.77 -6.85 1.44
N ARG A 134 -13.35 -6.89 0.18
CA ARG A 134 -13.76 -5.95 -0.86
C ARG A 134 -15.27 -5.97 -1.06
N ASP A 135 -15.83 -7.15 -1.29
CA ASP A 135 -17.26 -7.39 -1.49
C ASP A 135 -18.04 -6.92 -0.25
N ARG A 136 -17.50 -7.20 0.95
CA ARG A 136 -18.13 -6.79 2.19
C ARG A 136 -18.16 -5.28 2.37
N ALA A 137 -17.03 -4.61 2.19
CA ALA A 137 -16.90 -3.16 2.32
C ALA A 137 -17.81 -2.44 1.31
N TYR A 138 -17.81 -2.90 0.06
CA TYR A 138 -18.68 -2.35 -0.98
C TYR A 138 -20.16 -2.54 -0.67
N GLY A 139 -20.59 -3.75 -0.28
CA GLY A 139 -21.98 -4.03 0.09
C GLY A 139 -22.46 -3.23 1.31
N LEU A 140 -21.57 -3.01 2.28
CA LEU A 140 -21.80 -2.14 3.45
C LEU A 140 -22.01 -0.67 3.03
N LEU A 141 -21.15 -0.14 2.15
CA LEU A 141 -21.29 1.21 1.60
C LEU A 141 -22.59 1.39 0.81
N CYS A 142 -22.94 0.44 -0.07
CA CYS A 142 -24.22 0.47 -0.79
C CYS A 142 -25.41 0.44 0.16
N SER A 143 -25.37 -0.40 1.21
CA SER A 143 -26.46 -0.48 2.19
C SER A 143 -26.66 0.85 2.93
N LEU A 144 -25.56 1.45 3.39
CA LEU A 144 -25.56 2.73 4.09
C LEU A 144 -26.19 3.86 3.24
N LEU A 145 -25.80 3.96 1.96
CA LEU A 145 -26.29 5.03 1.07
C LEU A 145 -27.67 4.76 0.48
N CYS A 146 -28.07 3.49 0.31
CA CYS A 146 -29.41 3.12 -0.15
C CYS A 146 -30.47 3.12 0.99
N GLY A 147 -30.10 3.58 2.19
CA GLY A 147 -31.02 3.64 3.33
C GLY A 147 -31.41 2.28 3.93
N ARG A 148 -30.66 1.21 3.61
CA ARG A 148 -30.86 -0.11 4.22
C ARG A 148 -30.19 -0.15 5.58
N GLN A 149 -30.86 -0.73 6.57
CA GLN A 149 -30.31 -0.86 7.91
C GLN A 149 -29.74 -2.27 8.11
N LEU A 150 -28.55 -2.37 8.67
CA LEU A 150 -27.96 -3.62 9.11
C LEU A 150 -27.92 -3.68 10.63
N GLY A 151 -27.51 -2.57 11.27
CA GLY A 151 -27.38 -2.46 12.71
C GLY A 151 -26.34 -3.40 13.33
N LEU A 152 -26.06 -3.17 14.61
CA LEU A 152 -25.04 -3.94 15.34
C LEU A 152 -25.42 -5.42 15.57
N ALA A 153 -26.72 -5.73 15.57
CA ALA A 153 -27.21 -7.11 15.71
C ALA A 153 -26.67 -8.02 14.60
N TYR A 154 -26.51 -7.48 13.39
CA TYR A 154 -25.92 -8.19 12.26
C TYR A 154 -24.49 -8.64 12.57
N ALA A 155 -23.64 -7.71 13.02
CA ALA A 155 -22.24 -7.99 13.36
C ALA A 155 -22.14 -9.03 14.48
N LYS A 156 -23.01 -8.93 15.50
CA LYS A 156 -23.07 -9.89 16.63
C LYS A 156 -23.35 -11.31 16.17
N ARG A 157 -24.36 -11.50 15.31
CA ARG A 157 -24.73 -12.83 14.83
C ARG A 157 -23.60 -13.49 14.04
N ARG A 158 -22.93 -12.74 13.17
CA ARG A 158 -21.75 -13.24 12.45
C ARG A 158 -20.61 -13.62 13.40
N VAL A 159 -20.22 -12.70 14.27
CA VAL A 159 -19.02 -12.86 15.12
C VAL A 159 -19.22 -13.89 16.23
N LEU A 160 -20.40 -13.92 16.86
CA LEU A 160 -20.67 -14.76 18.02
C LEU A 160 -21.35 -16.10 17.66
N HIS A 161 -22.09 -16.16 16.56
CA HIS A 161 -22.85 -17.35 16.15
C HIS A 161 -22.38 -17.95 14.83
N GLY A 162 -21.39 -17.34 14.17
CA GLY A 162 -20.84 -17.86 12.91
C GLY A 162 -21.84 -17.80 11.74
N GLU A 163 -22.88 -16.98 11.84
CA GLU A 163 -23.89 -16.86 10.78
C GLU A 163 -23.26 -16.29 9.50
N ALA A 164 -23.48 -17.01 8.38
CA ALA A 164 -23.03 -16.57 7.07
C ALA A 164 -23.83 -15.35 6.60
N TYR A 165 -23.19 -14.49 5.78
CA TYR A 165 -23.83 -13.30 5.22
C TYR A 165 -25.12 -13.61 4.45
N GLU A 166 -25.19 -14.76 3.79
CA GLU A 166 -26.34 -15.23 3.02
C GLU A 166 -27.57 -15.56 3.90
N GLY A 167 -27.34 -15.94 5.17
CA GLY A 167 -28.40 -16.19 6.16
C GLY A 167 -28.81 -14.94 6.94
N LEU A 168 -28.02 -13.87 6.87
CA LEU A 168 -28.30 -12.60 7.53
C LEU A 168 -29.19 -11.75 6.62
N GLY A 169 -30.51 -11.96 6.69
CA GLY A 169 -31.50 -11.20 5.93
C GLY A 169 -31.28 -9.67 6.06
N LEU A 170 -31.48 -8.94 4.96
CA LEU A 170 -31.51 -7.48 4.96
C LEU A 170 -32.64 -7.02 5.89
N VAL A 171 -32.33 -6.19 6.90
CA VAL A 171 -33.39 -5.55 7.69
C VAL A 171 -34.12 -4.59 6.76
N SER A 172 -35.45 -4.54 6.88
CA SER A 172 -36.37 -3.79 6.03
C SER A 172 -35.82 -2.44 5.59
N ALA A 173 -35.99 -2.08 4.31
CA ALA A 173 -35.80 -0.70 3.86
C ALA A 173 -36.68 0.20 4.73
N VAL A 174 -36.06 1.07 5.51
CA VAL A 174 -36.80 2.05 6.30
C VAL A 174 -37.11 3.20 5.35
N GLU A 175 -38.38 3.57 5.23
CA GLU A 175 -38.76 4.83 4.59
C GLU A 175 -37.96 5.94 5.25
N ASP A 176 -37.16 6.66 4.45
CA ASP A 176 -36.39 7.80 4.90
C ASP A 176 -37.40 8.87 5.33
N LYS A 177 -37.77 8.85 6.62
CA LYS A 177 -38.59 9.88 7.25
C LYS A 177 -37.74 11.13 7.22
N GLY A 178 -37.91 11.91 6.16
CA GLY A 178 -36.99 12.96 5.72
C GLY A 178 -36.35 13.76 6.84
N ALA A 179 -35.11 14.18 6.59
CA ALA A 179 -34.24 14.92 7.49
C ALA A 179 -34.99 15.75 8.56
N GLY A 180 -34.95 15.26 9.80
CA GLY A 180 -35.04 16.14 10.95
C GLY A 180 -33.92 17.19 10.91
N PRO A 181 -33.89 18.14 11.88
CA PRO A 181 -32.97 19.26 11.84
C PRO A 181 -31.52 18.75 11.68
N ALA A 182 -30.87 19.18 10.60
CA ALA A 182 -29.56 18.69 10.16
C ALA A 182 -28.57 18.67 11.33
N ARG A 183 -28.10 17.49 11.74
CA ARG A 183 -26.91 17.40 12.60
C ARG A 183 -25.67 17.78 11.79
N LYS A 184 -24.69 18.37 12.47
CA LYS A 184 -23.41 18.79 11.87
C LYS A 184 -22.60 17.66 11.21
N ALA A 185 -22.90 16.40 11.54
CA ALA A 185 -22.07 15.25 11.20
C ALA A 185 -22.51 14.40 10.00
N TRP A 186 -23.67 14.65 9.40
CA TRP A 186 -24.14 13.95 8.21
C TRP A 186 -24.75 14.96 7.23
N PRO A 187 -24.51 14.86 5.91
CA PRO A 187 -23.84 13.78 5.19
C PRO A 187 -22.30 13.84 5.20
N PRO A 188 -21.60 12.76 4.78
CA PRO A 188 -20.15 12.83 4.48
C PRO A 188 -19.88 13.75 3.28
N ALA A 189 -18.63 14.17 3.10
CA ALA A 189 -18.21 15.00 1.97
C ALA A 189 -18.50 14.31 0.62
N GLN A 190 -18.83 15.08 -0.41
CA GLN A 190 -19.08 14.57 -1.77
C GLN A 190 -20.15 13.45 -1.83
N VAL A 191 -21.20 13.53 -0.99
CA VAL A 191 -22.22 12.47 -0.88
C VAL A 191 -22.95 12.20 -2.19
N GLU A 192 -23.13 13.21 -3.04
CA GLU A 192 -23.74 13.06 -4.36
C GLU A 192 -22.86 12.21 -5.29
N LEU A 193 -21.55 12.49 -5.31
CA LEU A 193 -20.57 11.72 -6.08
C LEU A 193 -20.49 10.28 -5.56
N LEU A 194 -20.39 10.12 -4.23
CA LEU A 194 -20.42 8.81 -3.57
C LEU A 194 -21.66 8.02 -3.97
N SER A 195 -22.83 8.63 -3.88
CA SER A 195 -24.10 7.99 -4.18
C SER A 195 -24.20 7.61 -5.65
N GLY A 196 -23.67 8.43 -6.55
CA GLY A 196 -23.58 8.12 -7.99
C GLY A 196 -22.69 6.92 -8.29
N CYS A 197 -21.52 6.83 -7.64
CA CYS A 197 -20.58 5.72 -7.78
C CYS A 197 -21.10 4.40 -7.18
N LEU A 198 -21.92 4.47 -6.13
CA LEU A 198 -22.43 3.31 -5.38
C LEU A 198 -23.85 2.88 -5.78
N GLN A 199 -24.45 3.48 -6.82
CA GLN A 199 -25.73 3.03 -7.38
C GLN A 199 -25.60 1.57 -7.87
N PRO A 200 -26.40 0.63 -7.36
CA PRO A 200 -26.52 -0.67 -7.99
C PRO A 200 -27.12 -0.50 -9.39
N SER A 201 -26.55 -1.15 -10.41
CA SER A 201 -27.18 -1.30 -11.73
C SER A 201 -28.64 -1.75 -11.56
N GLU A 202 -29.56 -1.32 -12.44
CA GLU A 202 -30.99 -1.68 -12.38
C GLU A 202 -31.24 -3.20 -12.31
N THR A 203 -30.32 -4.00 -12.85
CA THR A 203 -30.29 -5.47 -12.72
C THR A 203 -30.23 -5.95 -11.26
N VAL A 204 -29.40 -5.32 -10.41
CA VAL A 204 -29.23 -5.65 -8.99
C VAL A 204 -30.44 -5.22 -8.16
N LYS A 205 -31.20 -4.21 -8.60
CA LYS A 205 -32.47 -3.82 -7.96
C LYS A 205 -33.54 -4.92 -8.10
N SER A 206 -33.52 -5.67 -9.20
CA SER A 206 -34.45 -6.79 -9.43
C SER A 206 -34.01 -8.10 -8.74
N GLU A 207 -32.70 -8.35 -8.65
CA GLU A 207 -32.16 -9.58 -8.03
C GLU A 207 -32.19 -9.55 -6.51
N ILE A 208 -32.27 -8.37 -5.87
CA ILE A 208 -32.41 -8.26 -4.41
C ILE A 208 -33.88 -8.40 -3.96
N ALA A 209 -34.84 -8.30 -4.89
CA ALA A 209 -36.25 -8.57 -4.64
C ALA A 209 -36.61 -10.07 -4.73
N GLY A 210 -35.78 -10.88 -5.39
CA GLY A 210 -35.83 -12.34 -5.35
C GLY A 210 -34.69 -12.88 -4.50
N ALA A 211 -34.82 -14.05 -3.89
CA ALA A 211 -33.75 -14.67 -3.10
C ALA A 211 -32.63 -15.28 -4.00
N GLY A 212 -32.15 -14.52 -4.98
CA GLY A 212 -31.01 -14.85 -5.84
C GLY A 212 -29.77 -14.08 -5.40
N LYS A 213 -28.59 -14.67 -5.58
CA LYS A 213 -27.31 -13.99 -5.31
C LYS A 213 -27.23 -12.73 -6.18
N PRO A 214 -27.04 -11.52 -5.61
CA PRO A 214 -26.42 -10.47 -6.37
C PRO A 214 -24.96 -10.89 -6.52
N GLU A 215 -24.61 -11.58 -7.60
CA GLU A 215 -23.26 -11.42 -8.15
C GLU A 215 -23.22 -10.00 -8.69
N ALA A 216 -23.11 -9.02 -7.78
CA ALA A 216 -22.59 -7.71 -8.14
C ALA A 216 -21.32 -8.02 -8.92
N ASP A 217 -21.32 -7.67 -10.20
CA ASP A 217 -20.25 -7.99 -11.11
C ASP A 217 -18.93 -7.64 -10.41
N ARG A 218 -18.19 -8.65 -9.92
CA ARG A 218 -17.07 -8.43 -8.97
C ARG A 218 -15.98 -7.56 -9.60
N THR A 219 -16.01 -7.50 -10.93
CA THR A 219 -15.27 -6.65 -11.88
C THR A 219 -15.69 -5.17 -11.87
N ALA A 220 -16.89 -4.83 -11.42
CA ALA A 220 -17.42 -3.46 -11.43
C ALA A 220 -16.99 -2.63 -10.21
N VAL A 221 -16.57 -3.23 -9.09
CA VAL A 221 -16.24 -2.47 -7.86
C VAL A 221 -15.14 -1.43 -8.11
N PHE A 222 -14.06 -1.81 -8.79
CA PHE A 222 -12.98 -0.88 -9.14
C PHE A 222 -13.47 0.22 -10.10
N ASP A 223 -14.29 -0.14 -11.08
CA ASP A 223 -14.85 0.80 -12.05
C ASP A 223 -15.77 1.83 -11.38
N SER A 224 -16.60 1.36 -10.44
CA SER A 224 -17.50 2.18 -9.65
C SER A 224 -16.77 3.15 -8.72
N LEU A 225 -15.69 2.72 -8.07
CA LEU A 225 -15.05 3.50 -7.00
C LEU A 225 -13.88 4.36 -7.47
N THR A 226 -13.18 4.02 -8.56
CA THR A 226 -12.04 4.83 -9.05
C THR A 226 -12.37 6.29 -9.41
N PRO A 227 -13.59 6.68 -9.87
CA PRO A 227 -13.95 8.09 -10.04
C PRO A 227 -13.83 8.93 -8.77
N LEU A 228 -13.94 8.31 -7.59
CA LEU A 228 -13.79 9.00 -6.29
C LEU A 228 -12.35 9.45 -6.00
N LEU A 229 -11.35 9.03 -6.79
CA LEU A 229 -10.00 9.57 -6.71
C LEU A 229 -9.94 11.08 -7.03
N SER A 230 -10.94 11.62 -7.72
CA SER A 230 -11.07 13.06 -7.93
C SER A 230 -11.44 13.83 -6.65
N ALA A 231 -12.06 13.18 -5.66
CA ALA A 231 -12.40 13.77 -4.37
C ALA A 231 -11.19 13.72 -3.42
N GLU A 232 -10.76 14.88 -2.91
CA GLU A 232 -9.56 14.96 -2.08
C GLU A 232 -9.69 14.26 -0.73
N GLU A 233 -10.91 14.20 -0.20
CA GLU A 233 -11.25 13.61 1.07
C GLU A 233 -11.12 12.08 1.05
N TYR A 234 -11.20 11.46 -0.13
CA TYR A 234 -11.15 10.01 -0.32
C TYR A 234 -9.89 9.52 -1.03
N ARG A 235 -9.20 10.40 -1.78
CA ARG A 235 -8.07 10.04 -2.65
C ARG A 235 -6.99 9.25 -1.93
N SER A 236 -6.59 9.67 -0.73
CA SER A 236 -5.51 9.01 0.03
C SER A 236 -5.87 7.56 0.38
N SER A 237 -7.03 7.35 0.99
CA SER A 237 -7.52 6.01 1.38
C SER A 237 -7.77 5.11 0.17
N LEU A 238 -8.36 5.64 -0.90
CA LEU A 238 -8.60 4.88 -2.13
C LEU A 238 -7.31 4.50 -2.84
N LEU A 239 -6.37 5.44 -3.01
CA LEU A 239 -5.11 5.15 -3.68
C LEU A 239 -4.27 4.15 -2.87
N LEU A 240 -4.28 4.25 -1.54
CA LEU A 240 -3.61 3.28 -0.68
C LEU A 240 -4.15 1.85 -0.88
N GLY A 241 -5.47 1.68 -0.93
CA GLY A 241 -6.06 0.37 -1.20
C GLY A 241 -5.80 -0.13 -2.63
N LEU A 242 -5.89 0.76 -3.63
CA LEU A 242 -5.59 0.46 -5.04
C LEU A 242 -4.14 0.06 -5.24
N VAL A 243 -3.18 0.70 -4.59
CA VAL A 243 -1.75 0.35 -4.65
C VAL A 243 -1.53 -1.11 -4.25
N VAL A 244 -2.21 -1.58 -3.20
CA VAL A 244 -2.10 -2.98 -2.73
C VAL A 244 -2.71 -3.96 -3.74
N SER A 245 -3.77 -3.57 -4.45
CA SER A 245 -4.43 -4.40 -5.47
C SER A 245 -3.68 -4.40 -6.80
N VAL A 246 -3.32 -3.24 -7.33
CA VAL A 246 -2.61 -3.05 -8.61
C VAL A 246 -1.20 -3.65 -8.55
N GLY A 247 -0.45 -3.36 -7.49
CA GLY A 247 0.91 -3.86 -7.28
C GLY A 247 0.99 -5.22 -6.59
N GLY A 248 -0.15 -5.87 -6.36
CA GLY A 248 -0.26 -7.16 -5.68
C GLY A 248 0.12 -8.36 -6.56
N ILE A 249 0.13 -9.55 -5.93
CA ILE A 249 0.48 -10.82 -6.59
C ILE A 249 -0.72 -11.57 -7.18
N THR A 250 -1.94 -11.10 -6.92
CA THR A 250 -3.19 -11.73 -7.37
C THR A 250 -3.53 -11.29 -8.79
N GLU A 251 -3.30 -12.15 -9.77
CA GLU A 251 -3.35 -11.80 -11.20
C GLU A 251 -4.68 -11.18 -11.64
N HIS A 252 -5.82 -11.83 -11.38
CA HIS A 252 -7.13 -11.32 -11.79
C HIS A 252 -7.46 -9.98 -11.13
N THR A 253 -7.31 -9.89 -9.81
CA THR A 253 -7.57 -8.66 -9.04
C THR A 253 -6.66 -7.51 -9.46
N ALA A 254 -5.37 -7.78 -9.68
CA ALA A 254 -4.41 -6.77 -10.13
C ALA A 254 -4.74 -6.27 -11.54
N LYS A 255 -5.16 -7.17 -12.44
CA LYS A 255 -5.57 -6.82 -13.80
C LYS A 255 -6.78 -5.88 -13.80
N GLU A 256 -7.81 -6.20 -13.01
CA GLU A 256 -9.02 -5.38 -12.93
C GLU A 256 -8.76 -4.04 -12.25
N ALA A 257 -8.02 -4.02 -11.13
CA ALA A 257 -7.64 -2.79 -10.46
C ALA A 257 -6.77 -1.89 -11.36
N LYS A 258 -5.84 -2.48 -12.13
CA LYS A 258 -5.00 -1.76 -13.11
C LYS A 258 -5.86 -1.14 -14.21
N ARG A 259 -6.77 -1.92 -14.82
CA ARG A 259 -7.72 -1.44 -15.84
C ARG A 259 -8.58 -0.30 -15.29
N ALA A 260 -9.04 -0.46 -14.05
CA ALA A 260 -9.52 0.55 -13.09
C ALA A 260 -8.83 1.91 -13.19
N LEU A 261 -7.65 1.90 -12.58
CA LEU A 261 -6.82 3.07 -12.34
C LEU A 261 -6.38 3.74 -13.65
N LEU A 262 -5.96 2.97 -14.66
CA LEU A 262 -5.51 3.54 -15.94
C LEU A 262 -6.62 4.29 -16.69
N ARG A 263 -7.88 3.84 -16.59
CA ARG A 263 -9.02 4.59 -17.16
C ARG A 263 -9.24 5.91 -16.45
N HIS A 264 -9.09 5.96 -15.12
CA HIS A 264 -9.17 7.21 -14.37
C HIS A 264 -8.03 8.18 -14.74
N LEU A 265 -6.84 7.65 -15.01
CA LEU A 265 -5.63 8.40 -15.36
C LEU A 265 -5.57 8.88 -16.82
N ALA A 266 -6.70 8.85 -17.53
CA ALA A 266 -6.79 9.31 -18.92
C ALA A 266 -6.61 10.84 -19.08
N SER A 267 -6.71 11.61 -17.99
CA SER A 267 -6.51 13.07 -17.99
C SER A 267 -5.23 13.47 -17.24
N GLU A 268 -4.55 14.51 -17.71
CA GLU A 268 -3.34 15.03 -17.05
C GLU A 268 -3.62 15.49 -15.61
N THR A 269 -4.78 16.08 -15.34
CA THR A 269 -5.18 16.49 -13.97
C THR A 269 -5.25 15.29 -13.03
N ALA A 270 -5.85 14.17 -13.47
CA ALA A 270 -5.91 12.95 -12.67
C ALA A 270 -4.51 12.37 -12.42
N GLN A 271 -3.63 12.40 -13.44
CA GLN A 271 -2.24 11.98 -13.30
C GLN A 271 -1.49 12.81 -12.25
N GLN A 272 -1.59 14.15 -12.30
CA GLN A 272 -0.96 15.03 -11.32
C GLN A 272 -1.46 14.74 -9.89
N GLN A 273 -2.78 14.60 -9.70
CA GLN A 273 -3.39 14.32 -8.40
C GLN A 273 -2.94 12.96 -7.83
N VAL A 274 -2.94 11.91 -8.65
CA VAL A 274 -2.52 10.57 -8.24
C VAL A 274 -1.03 10.51 -7.98
N CYS A 275 -0.19 11.14 -8.81
CA CYS A 275 1.26 11.20 -8.59
C CYS A 275 1.60 11.94 -7.29
N GLN A 276 0.94 13.08 -7.01
CA GLN A 276 1.15 13.80 -5.76
C GLN A 276 0.78 12.95 -4.55
N GLU A 277 -0.35 12.23 -4.60
CA GLU A 277 -0.75 11.34 -3.52
C GLU A 277 0.18 10.13 -3.39
N LEU A 278 0.66 9.57 -4.51
CA LEU A 278 1.64 8.48 -4.52
C LEU A 278 2.93 8.85 -3.76
N LEU A 279 3.42 10.09 -3.94
CA LEU A 279 4.57 10.61 -3.19
C LEU A 279 4.27 10.72 -1.68
N ARG A 280 3.06 11.14 -1.29
CA ARG A 280 2.64 11.16 0.13
C ARG A 280 2.60 9.75 0.73
N ILE A 281 2.15 8.76 -0.05
CA ILE A 281 2.16 7.35 0.37
C ILE A 281 3.60 6.86 0.60
N PHE A 282 4.55 7.20 -0.28
CA PHE A 282 5.97 6.91 -0.04
C PHE A 282 6.49 7.53 1.26
N ASP A 283 6.13 8.79 1.52
CA ASP A 283 6.64 9.52 2.69
C ASP A 283 6.03 8.98 4.01
N THR A 284 4.80 8.45 3.99
CA THR A 284 4.10 7.90 5.17
C THR A 284 4.43 6.43 5.46
N ALA A 285 4.65 5.59 4.43
CA ALA A 285 4.96 4.17 4.59
C ALA A 285 6.25 3.90 5.39
N GLY A 286 7.17 4.87 5.39
CA GLY A 286 8.52 4.74 5.92
C GLY A 286 9.41 3.84 5.04
N PHE A 287 10.72 3.87 5.30
CA PHE A 287 11.72 3.20 4.43
C PHE A 287 12.49 2.06 5.12
N LYS A 288 12.26 1.83 6.42
CA LYS A 288 13.00 0.84 7.20
C LYS A 288 12.34 -0.54 7.12
N ASP A 289 13.15 -1.57 6.85
CA ASP A 289 12.67 -2.97 6.75
C ASP A 289 11.93 -3.47 8.01
N ALA A 290 12.30 -2.95 9.19
CA ALA A 290 11.70 -3.33 10.47
C ALA A 290 10.28 -2.77 10.68
N ALA A 291 9.86 -1.78 9.90
CA ALA A 291 8.50 -1.25 9.99
C ALA A 291 7.53 -2.22 9.29
N GLY A 292 6.54 -2.74 10.03
CA GLY A 292 5.56 -3.68 9.49
C GLY A 292 4.79 -3.11 8.29
N GLU A 293 4.52 -1.81 8.30
CA GLU A 293 3.89 -1.10 7.19
C GLU A 293 4.77 -1.06 5.94
N ALA A 294 6.06 -0.76 6.08
CA ALA A 294 7.01 -0.75 4.97
C ALA A 294 7.12 -2.14 4.30
N LYS A 295 7.16 -3.21 5.10
CA LYS A 295 7.18 -4.60 4.60
C LYS A 295 5.93 -4.95 3.81
N ARG A 296 4.77 -4.44 4.24
CA ARG A 296 3.47 -4.68 3.60
C ARG A 296 3.28 -3.86 2.32
N LEU A 297 3.70 -2.59 2.33
CA LEU A 297 3.26 -1.59 1.38
C LEU A 297 4.31 -1.23 0.32
N LEU A 298 5.60 -1.21 0.65
CA LEU A 298 6.61 -0.68 -0.28
C LEU A 298 6.73 -1.51 -1.57
N ALA A 299 6.69 -2.84 -1.49
CA ALA A 299 6.77 -3.67 -2.69
C ALA A 299 5.54 -3.46 -3.62
N PRO A 300 4.29 -3.51 -3.14
CA PRO A 300 3.12 -3.14 -3.96
C PRO A 300 3.16 -1.69 -4.48
N LEU A 301 3.64 -0.74 -3.67
CA LEU A 301 3.80 0.65 -4.08
C LEU A 301 4.76 0.78 -5.26
N LEU A 302 5.94 0.16 -5.16
CA LEU A 302 6.94 0.14 -6.24
C LEU A 302 6.41 -0.56 -7.51
N ASN A 303 5.72 -1.69 -7.37
CA ASN A 303 5.09 -2.36 -8.51
C ASN A 303 4.07 -1.46 -9.20
N THR A 304 3.21 -0.79 -8.41
CA THR A 304 2.21 0.16 -8.94
C THR A 304 2.91 1.31 -9.65
N THR A 305 3.94 1.92 -9.05
CA THR A 305 4.72 2.99 -9.68
C THR A 305 5.36 2.54 -10.99
N GLY A 306 5.95 1.33 -11.03
CA GLY A 306 6.53 0.76 -12.24
C GLY A 306 5.49 0.56 -13.35
N ILE A 307 4.29 0.08 -13.00
CA ILE A 307 3.16 -0.02 -13.93
C ILE A 307 2.79 1.36 -14.48
N LEU A 308 2.63 2.37 -13.63
CA LEU A 308 2.28 3.72 -14.07
C LEU A 308 3.35 4.34 -14.99
N LEU A 309 4.64 4.10 -14.73
CA LEU A 309 5.74 4.53 -15.60
C LEU A 309 5.67 3.86 -16.98
N SER A 310 5.40 2.55 -17.00
CA SER A 310 5.29 1.74 -18.23
C SER A 310 4.06 2.06 -19.09
N GLN A 311 3.10 2.81 -18.54
CA GLN A 311 1.87 3.22 -19.22
C GLN A 311 1.83 4.74 -19.43
N ASP A 312 2.97 5.42 -19.30
CA ASP A 312 3.13 6.86 -19.46
C ASP A 312 2.16 7.71 -18.63
N CYS A 313 1.74 7.20 -17.47
CA CYS A 313 0.82 7.88 -16.56
C CYS A 313 1.53 8.76 -15.53
N ILE A 314 2.87 8.86 -15.59
CA ILE A 314 3.68 9.68 -14.70
C ILE A 314 4.31 10.82 -15.51
N PRO A 315 3.93 12.08 -15.26
CA PRO A 315 4.54 13.24 -15.91
C PRO A 315 6.02 13.41 -15.51
N LEU A 316 6.81 14.02 -16.40
CA LEU A 316 8.25 14.26 -16.19
C LEU A 316 8.54 15.01 -14.88
N ASP A 317 7.69 15.96 -14.50
CA ASP A 317 7.87 16.78 -13.28
C ASP A 317 7.91 15.93 -11.99
N PHE A 318 7.33 14.72 -12.00
CA PHE A 318 7.34 13.81 -10.85
C PHE A 318 8.49 12.80 -10.89
N ALA A 319 9.21 12.70 -12.01
CA ALA A 319 10.17 11.62 -12.26
C ALA A 319 11.34 11.65 -11.26
N ARG A 320 11.87 12.85 -10.95
CA ARG A 320 12.94 13.03 -9.95
C ARG A 320 12.48 12.64 -8.54
N ASP A 321 11.31 13.14 -8.13
CA ASP A 321 10.76 12.87 -6.80
C ASP A 321 10.47 11.39 -6.58
N ILE A 322 10.01 10.69 -7.61
CA ILE A 322 9.80 9.23 -7.62
C ILE A 322 11.13 8.50 -7.52
N PHE A 323 12.15 8.93 -8.28
CA PHE A 323 13.48 8.36 -8.20
C PHE A 323 14.06 8.46 -6.78
N ASP A 324 14.03 9.65 -6.18
CA ASP A 324 14.64 9.90 -4.87
C ASP A 324 13.97 9.06 -3.75
N ARG A 325 12.65 8.92 -3.79
CA ARG A 325 11.88 8.07 -2.84
C ARG A 325 12.08 6.58 -3.09
N THR A 326 12.14 6.16 -4.35
CA THR A 326 12.41 4.77 -4.72
C THR A 326 13.82 4.36 -4.30
N ALA A 327 14.82 5.19 -4.61
CA ALA A 327 16.21 5.00 -4.19
C ALA A 327 16.34 4.96 -2.66
N ARG A 328 15.61 5.80 -1.92
CA ARG A 328 15.53 5.73 -0.45
C ARG A 328 14.90 4.43 0.05
N ALA A 329 13.82 3.96 -0.57
CA ALA A 329 13.10 2.75 -0.17
C ALA A 329 13.92 1.47 -0.31
N VAL A 330 14.86 1.44 -1.26
CA VAL A 330 15.74 0.28 -1.49
C VAL A 330 17.13 0.43 -0.87
N ARG A 331 17.50 1.64 -0.43
CA ARG A 331 18.80 1.91 0.18
C ARG A 331 19.02 1.01 1.38
N ASN A 332 20.03 0.15 1.30
CA ASN A 332 20.36 -0.83 2.33
C ASN A 332 19.22 -1.81 2.69
N SER A 333 18.17 -1.95 1.87
CA SER A 333 17.11 -2.91 2.13
C SER A 333 17.60 -4.34 1.85
N ARG A 334 17.25 -5.29 2.71
CA ARG A 334 17.51 -6.74 2.47
C ARG A 334 16.26 -7.48 1.99
N ASP A 335 15.18 -6.75 1.76
CA ASP A 335 13.91 -7.28 1.28
C ASP A 335 13.97 -7.56 -0.23
N ILE A 336 14.13 -8.83 -0.60
CA ILE A 336 14.24 -9.26 -2.00
C ILE A 336 13.01 -8.87 -2.81
N GLY A 337 11.81 -8.95 -2.22
CA GLY A 337 10.56 -8.61 -2.90
C GLY A 337 10.53 -7.12 -3.27
N ARG A 338 10.94 -6.26 -2.35
CA ARG A 338 11.06 -4.82 -2.57
C ARG A 338 12.12 -4.46 -3.61
N LEU A 339 13.30 -5.07 -3.52
CA LEU A 339 14.38 -4.85 -4.48
C LEU A 339 13.96 -5.25 -5.90
N ARG A 340 13.26 -6.39 -6.05
CA ARG A 340 12.71 -6.81 -7.35
C ARG A 340 11.65 -5.84 -7.85
N ALA A 341 10.74 -5.39 -6.98
CA ALA A 341 9.67 -4.47 -7.35
C ALA A 341 10.19 -3.11 -7.87
N SER A 342 11.30 -2.60 -7.31
CA SER A 342 11.88 -1.32 -7.75
C SER A 342 12.56 -1.38 -9.12
N VAL A 343 12.89 -2.58 -9.65
CA VAL A 343 13.53 -2.72 -10.96
C VAL A 343 12.67 -2.06 -12.05
N ALA A 344 11.36 -2.35 -12.05
CA ALA A 344 10.43 -1.76 -13.02
C ALA A 344 10.37 -0.23 -12.94
N VAL A 345 10.52 0.33 -11.73
CA VAL A 345 10.56 1.78 -11.53
C VAL A 345 11.81 2.38 -12.16
N PHE A 346 13.00 1.85 -11.85
CA PHE A 346 14.24 2.37 -12.42
C PHE A 346 14.30 2.20 -13.94
N ILE A 347 13.81 1.07 -14.46
CA ILE A 347 13.68 0.86 -15.91
C ILE A 347 12.75 1.89 -16.54
N GLY A 348 11.57 2.13 -15.95
CA GLY A 348 10.64 3.13 -16.45
C GLY A 348 11.18 4.56 -16.41
N LEU A 349 12.04 4.88 -15.43
CA LEU A 349 12.71 6.18 -15.32
C LEU A 349 13.82 6.39 -16.36
N MET A 350 14.34 5.32 -16.97
CA MET A 350 15.35 5.45 -18.03
C MET A 350 14.82 6.10 -19.31
N LYS A 351 13.50 6.22 -19.50
CA LYS A 351 12.94 6.79 -20.73
C LYS A 351 13.32 8.25 -20.95
N TRP A 352 13.50 9.04 -19.90
CA TRP A 352 13.90 10.44 -20.01
C TRP A 352 15.44 10.56 -20.07
N PRO A 353 16.02 11.24 -21.06
CA PRO A 353 17.47 11.40 -21.16
C PRO A 353 18.03 12.21 -19.99
N GLY A 354 19.34 12.12 -19.81
CA GLY A 354 20.06 13.00 -18.89
C GLY A 354 20.51 12.36 -17.58
N SER A 355 20.60 13.17 -16.51
CA SER A 355 21.13 12.75 -15.21
C SER A 355 20.26 11.71 -14.53
N LEU A 356 18.94 11.85 -14.65
CA LEU A 356 17.97 10.90 -14.09
C LEU A 356 18.15 9.49 -14.66
N ARG A 357 18.32 9.37 -15.98
CA ARG A 357 18.60 8.09 -16.66
C ARG A 357 19.94 7.51 -16.21
N ARG A 358 20.98 8.34 -16.12
CA ARG A 358 22.30 7.91 -15.61
C ARG A 358 22.18 7.34 -14.19
N GLU A 359 21.47 8.02 -13.29
CA GLU A 359 21.30 7.59 -11.90
C GLU A 359 20.45 6.31 -11.80
N ALA A 360 19.38 6.18 -12.59
CA ALA A 360 18.56 4.97 -12.68
C ALA A 360 19.37 3.77 -13.19
N LEU A 361 20.15 3.97 -14.27
CA LEU A 361 21.05 2.96 -14.82
C LEU A 361 22.12 2.55 -13.79
N ALA A 362 22.72 3.50 -13.07
CA ALA A 362 23.70 3.21 -12.04
C ALA A 362 23.15 2.27 -10.94
N LEU A 363 21.89 2.49 -10.51
CA LEU A 363 21.24 1.60 -9.53
C LEU A 363 20.93 0.22 -10.09
N LEU A 364 20.49 0.13 -11.36
CA LEU A 364 20.28 -1.16 -12.03
C LEU A 364 21.60 -1.94 -12.16
N LEU A 365 22.70 -1.29 -12.54
CA LEU A 365 24.00 -1.95 -12.60
C LEU A 365 24.50 -2.39 -11.22
N GLN A 366 24.21 -1.63 -10.16
CA GLN A 366 24.46 -2.09 -8.79
C GLN A 366 23.66 -3.35 -8.46
N PHE A 367 22.40 -3.44 -8.90
CA PHE A 367 21.56 -4.60 -8.66
C PHE A 367 22.06 -5.86 -9.38
N LEU A 368 22.63 -5.72 -10.58
CA LEU A 368 23.34 -6.82 -11.27
C LEU A 368 24.55 -7.33 -10.48
N GLY A 369 25.14 -6.49 -9.64
CA GLY A 369 26.23 -6.85 -8.73
C GLY A 369 25.80 -7.32 -7.34
N PHE A 370 24.50 -7.40 -7.01
CA PHE A 370 24.07 -7.83 -5.67
C PHE A 370 24.31 -9.31 -5.44
N SER A 371 24.43 -9.73 -4.17
CA SER A 371 24.53 -11.14 -3.80
C SER A 371 23.23 -11.94 -3.93
N PHE A 372 22.14 -11.35 -4.45
CA PHE A 372 20.83 -11.99 -4.58
C PHE A 372 20.56 -12.43 -6.03
N PRO A 373 20.67 -13.73 -6.39
CA PRO A 373 20.54 -14.20 -7.78
C PRO A 373 19.21 -13.79 -8.43
N THR A 374 18.13 -13.85 -7.66
CA THR A 374 16.77 -13.50 -8.11
C THR A 374 16.59 -12.01 -8.41
N VAL A 375 17.39 -11.13 -7.80
CA VAL A 375 17.39 -9.69 -8.11
C VAL A 375 18.22 -9.46 -9.37
N ARG A 376 19.43 -10.03 -9.44
CA ARG A 376 20.31 -9.94 -10.62
C ARG A 376 19.59 -10.37 -11.89
N GLN A 377 18.94 -11.54 -11.87
CA GLN A 377 18.20 -12.07 -13.02
C GLN A 377 17.04 -11.16 -13.45
N ALA A 378 16.24 -10.66 -12.51
CA ALA A 378 15.13 -9.77 -12.81
C ALA A 378 15.62 -8.44 -13.43
N THR A 379 16.69 -7.88 -12.88
CA THR A 379 17.34 -6.67 -13.40
C THR A 379 17.90 -6.90 -14.80
N ALA A 380 18.61 -8.00 -15.03
CA ALA A 380 19.20 -8.31 -16.33
C ALA A 380 18.12 -8.45 -17.42
N GLN A 381 17.04 -9.17 -17.14
CA GLN A 381 15.92 -9.34 -18.07
C GLN A 381 15.28 -8.00 -18.43
N ALA A 382 14.99 -7.16 -17.42
CA ALA A 382 14.34 -5.88 -17.65
C ALA A 382 15.28 -4.88 -18.37
N LEU A 383 16.56 -4.85 -18.00
CA LEU A 383 17.56 -3.99 -18.63
C LEU A 383 17.84 -4.41 -20.07
N TYR A 384 17.90 -5.72 -20.35
CA TYR A 384 18.02 -6.23 -21.72
C TYR A 384 16.88 -5.71 -22.61
N ILE A 385 15.63 -5.85 -22.17
CA ILE A 385 14.47 -5.37 -22.93
C ILE A 385 14.57 -3.85 -23.13
N ARG A 386 14.91 -3.09 -22.07
CA ARG A 386 15.01 -1.63 -22.19
C ARG A 386 16.08 -1.19 -23.17
N LEU A 387 17.27 -1.79 -23.14
CA LEU A 387 18.36 -1.47 -24.06
C LEU A 387 18.03 -1.89 -25.50
N LEU A 388 17.28 -2.98 -25.67
CA LEU A 388 16.80 -3.43 -26.98
C LEU A 388 15.80 -2.43 -27.61
N GLU A 389 15.01 -1.75 -26.78
CA GLU A 389 14.07 -0.70 -27.21
C GLU A 389 14.74 0.65 -27.51
N GLU A 390 16.03 0.84 -27.19
CA GLU A 390 16.73 2.11 -27.46
C GLU A 390 17.09 2.23 -28.94
N GLU A 391 16.37 3.08 -29.65
CA GLU A 391 16.65 3.43 -31.04
C GLU A 391 17.73 4.54 -31.10
N GLY A 392 19.00 4.18 -30.86
CA GLY A 392 20.15 5.05 -31.12
C GLY A 392 21.10 5.28 -29.94
N ASP A 393 21.65 6.49 -29.89
CA ASP A 393 22.62 6.88 -28.87
C ASP A 393 21.94 7.06 -27.49
N LEU A 394 22.53 6.47 -26.46
CA LEU A 394 22.03 6.57 -25.09
C LEU A 394 22.58 7.83 -24.42
N ASP A 395 21.75 8.87 -24.34
CA ASP A 395 22.10 10.14 -23.70
C ASP A 395 22.05 10.04 -22.16
N LEU A 396 23.22 10.03 -21.54
CA LEU A 396 23.44 10.05 -20.10
C LEU A 396 23.98 11.42 -19.64
N SER A 397 23.83 12.49 -20.42
CA SER A 397 24.38 13.82 -20.10
C SER A 397 23.84 14.38 -18.78
N ALA A 398 24.63 15.18 -18.07
CA ALA A 398 24.11 15.87 -16.89
C ALA A 398 23.22 17.01 -17.36
N ASP A 399 21.97 17.10 -16.87
CA ASP A 399 21.10 18.25 -17.13
C ASP A 399 21.77 19.53 -16.63
N VAL A 400 22.21 20.38 -17.55
CA VAL A 400 22.81 21.69 -17.26
C VAL A 400 21.76 22.66 -16.69
N SER A 401 20.47 22.32 -16.75
CA SER A 401 19.32 23.19 -16.43
C SER A 401 18.75 23.05 -15.01
N GLN A 402 19.21 22.09 -14.19
CA GLN A 402 18.86 22.02 -12.75
C GLN A 402 20.08 22.05 -11.79
N ALA A 403 21.30 22.23 -12.32
CA ALA A 403 22.52 22.42 -11.53
C ALA A 403 22.63 23.84 -10.92
N GLY A 404 21.53 24.37 -10.37
CA GLY A 404 21.53 25.58 -9.57
C GLY A 404 21.93 25.25 -8.14
N TYR A 405 23.23 25.04 -7.89
CA TYR A 405 23.98 25.14 -6.60
C TYR A 405 25.20 24.20 -6.54
N ALA A 406 26.02 24.15 -7.58
CA ALA A 406 27.47 23.94 -7.49
C ALA A 406 27.99 23.79 -8.92
N LEU A 407 28.63 24.85 -9.42
CA LEU A 407 29.75 24.84 -10.37
C LEU A 407 29.84 26.23 -11.01
N SER A 408 30.19 27.22 -10.19
CA SER A 408 30.85 28.42 -10.71
C SER A 408 32.34 28.09 -10.93
N GLN A 409 32.64 27.30 -11.96
CA GLN A 409 33.98 27.26 -12.55
C GLN A 409 33.85 27.11 -14.08
N PRO A 410 34.13 28.17 -14.85
CA PRO A 410 34.28 28.07 -16.29
C PRO A 410 35.70 27.55 -16.55
N ASP A 411 35.84 26.26 -16.83
CA ASP A 411 36.96 25.61 -17.56
C ASP A 411 37.12 24.14 -17.13
N ASN A 412 36.09 23.32 -17.30
CA ASN A 412 36.27 21.87 -17.23
C ASN A 412 36.00 21.23 -18.59
N LYS A 413 37.08 21.00 -19.34
CA LYS A 413 37.10 20.34 -20.66
C LYS A 413 36.87 18.82 -20.59
N ASP A 414 36.51 18.28 -19.43
CA ASP A 414 36.27 16.86 -19.19
C ASP A 414 34.77 16.47 -19.14
N VAL A 415 33.88 17.22 -19.79
CA VAL A 415 32.58 16.67 -20.24
C VAL A 415 32.83 15.78 -21.47
N LYS A 416 33.70 14.76 -21.32
CA LYS A 416 33.90 13.74 -22.34
C LYS A 416 32.59 12.96 -22.47
N SER A 417 32.14 12.85 -23.71
CA SER A 417 30.79 12.46 -24.14
C SER A 417 30.02 11.58 -23.16
N ALA A 418 29.05 12.16 -22.48
CA ALA A 418 28.05 11.43 -21.71
C ALA A 418 27.02 10.69 -22.62
N ILE A 419 27.34 10.53 -23.89
CA ILE A 419 26.49 9.91 -24.90
C ILE A 419 27.16 8.59 -25.27
N VAL A 420 26.50 7.49 -24.91
CA VAL A 420 26.97 6.16 -25.28
C VAL A 420 26.46 5.85 -26.68
N LYS A 421 27.38 5.46 -27.57
CA LYS A 421 27.05 5.18 -28.97
C LYS A 421 26.17 3.94 -29.09
N ALA A 422 25.25 3.96 -30.07
CA ALA A 422 24.33 2.84 -30.33
C ALA A 422 25.04 1.48 -30.44
N GLU A 423 26.23 1.42 -31.07
CA GLU A 423 27.04 0.21 -31.15
C GLU A 423 27.44 -0.33 -29.76
N ALA A 424 27.91 0.54 -28.88
CA ALA A 424 28.30 0.16 -27.52
C ALA A 424 27.07 -0.21 -26.65
N VAL A 425 25.91 0.40 -26.91
CA VAL A 425 24.63 0.01 -26.29
C VAL A 425 24.25 -1.41 -26.72
N SER A 426 24.36 -1.74 -28.01
CA SER A 426 24.11 -3.08 -28.55
C SER A 426 25.04 -4.14 -27.95
N GLU A 427 26.34 -3.83 -27.85
CA GLU A 427 27.31 -4.72 -27.21
C GLU A 427 26.99 -4.96 -25.72
N ALA A 428 26.62 -3.90 -24.99
CA ALA A 428 26.19 -4.03 -23.59
C ALA A 428 24.93 -4.90 -23.47
N GLN A 429 23.96 -4.71 -24.37
CA GLN A 429 22.73 -5.50 -24.44
C GLN A 429 23.03 -6.99 -24.70
N GLU A 430 23.97 -7.32 -25.60
CA GLU A 430 24.38 -8.70 -25.87
C GLU A 430 25.01 -9.34 -24.64
N LEU A 431 25.95 -8.64 -23.98
CA LEU A 431 26.59 -9.10 -22.74
C LEU A 431 25.58 -9.35 -21.62
N VAL A 432 24.62 -8.44 -21.43
CA VAL A 432 23.55 -8.60 -20.42
C VAL A 432 22.70 -9.84 -20.72
N SER A 433 22.43 -10.13 -21.99
CA SER A 433 21.62 -11.31 -22.38
C SER A 433 22.37 -12.64 -22.25
N ALA A 434 23.68 -12.66 -22.57
CA ALA A 434 24.49 -13.87 -22.60
C ALA A 434 25.00 -14.29 -21.22
N THR A 435 25.12 -13.33 -20.28
CA THR A 435 25.65 -13.59 -18.95
C THR A 435 24.63 -14.37 -18.09
N PRO A 436 25.01 -15.49 -17.46
CA PRO A 436 24.14 -16.25 -16.57
C PRO A 436 24.04 -15.58 -15.19
N TRP A 437 23.30 -14.47 -15.08
CA TRP A 437 23.23 -13.63 -13.87
C TRP A 437 22.74 -14.33 -12.59
N ALA A 438 22.15 -15.52 -12.69
CA ALA A 438 21.76 -16.34 -11.55
C ALA A 438 22.91 -17.20 -10.97
N THR A 439 24.09 -17.22 -11.60
CA THR A 439 25.26 -17.99 -11.15
C THR A 439 25.80 -17.52 -9.79
N ASP A 440 26.46 -18.41 -9.07
CA ASP A 440 27.18 -18.10 -7.82
C ASP A 440 28.68 -17.79 -8.04
N ASP A 441 29.15 -17.85 -9.30
CA ASP A 441 30.52 -17.52 -9.67
C ASP A 441 30.77 -15.99 -9.61
N GLU A 442 31.26 -15.51 -8.46
CA GLU A 442 31.58 -14.08 -8.23
C GLU A 442 32.63 -13.55 -9.23
N ALA A 443 33.57 -14.38 -9.70
CA ALA A 443 34.64 -13.96 -10.60
C ALA A 443 34.11 -13.74 -12.03
N MET A 444 33.31 -14.68 -12.53
CA MET A 444 32.59 -14.52 -13.81
C MET A 444 31.68 -13.29 -13.77
N LEU A 445 30.88 -13.14 -12.71
CA LEU A 445 29.99 -11.99 -12.55
C LEU A 445 30.77 -10.68 -12.50
N GLY A 446 31.90 -10.65 -11.79
CA GLY A 446 32.76 -9.46 -11.70
C GLY A 446 33.34 -9.06 -13.06
N ALA A 447 33.81 -10.03 -13.85
CA ALA A 447 34.32 -9.78 -15.20
C ALA A 447 33.23 -9.26 -16.14
N ALA A 448 32.08 -9.95 -16.22
CA ALA A 448 30.96 -9.55 -17.05
C ALA A 448 30.42 -8.17 -16.66
N LEU A 449 30.27 -7.90 -15.36
CA LEU A 449 29.78 -6.62 -14.88
C LEU A 449 30.77 -5.50 -15.23
N THR A 450 32.08 -5.69 -15.04
CA THR A 450 33.10 -4.70 -15.41
C THR A 450 33.03 -4.34 -16.90
N GLU A 451 32.82 -5.34 -17.76
CA GLU A 451 32.66 -5.11 -19.20
C GLU A 451 31.38 -4.33 -19.53
N VAL A 452 30.25 -4.68 -18.91
CA VAL A 452 28.98 -3.93 -19.06
C VAL A 452 29.15 -2.46 -18.65
N TYR A 453 29.81 -2.19 -17.51
CA TYR A 453 30.10 -0.82 -17.07
C TYR A 453 30.95 -0.07 -18.10
N ALA A 454 31.98 -0.72 -18.65
CA ALA A 454 32.85 -0.11 -19.66
C ALA A 454 32.09 0.23 -20.96
N LYS A 455 31.26 -0.69 -21.48
CA LYS A 455 30.45 -0.46 -22.68
C LYS A 455 29.46 0.69 -22.50
N LEU A 456 28.82 0.77 -21.33
CA LEU A 456 27.89 1.84 -20.98
C LEU A 456 28.57 3.13 -20.49
N GLN A 457 29.91 3.18 -20.50
CA GLN A 457 30.69 4.33 -20.03
C GLN A 457 30.32 4.79 -18.60
N MET A 458 29.99 3.83 -17.74
CA MET A 458 29.61 4.06 -16.34
C MET A 458 30.79 3.81 -15.41
N GLU A 459 30.88 4.58 -14.31
CA GLU A 459 31.91 4.40 -13.31
C GLU A 459 31.64 3.18 -12.41
N LEU A 460 32.69 2.39 -12.14
CA LEU A 460 32.59 1.24 -11.23
C LEU A 460 32.23 1.70 -9.81
N PRO A 461 31.39 0.94 -9.08
CA PRO A 461 30.97 1.33 -7.74
C PRO A 461 32.14 1.27 -6.75
N THR A 462 32.38 2.37 -6.04
CA THR A 462 33.41 2.47 -4.99
C THR A 462 32.88 2.14 -3.60
N SER A 463 31.56 2.06 -3.44
CA SER A 463 30.87 1.74 -2.18
C SER A 463 29.52 1.05 -2.46
N GLY A 464 28.94 0.43 -1.43
CA GLY A 464 27.64 -0.25 -1.53
C GLY A 464 27.76 -1.78 -1.46
N ARG A 465 26.77 -2.47 -2.04
CA ARG A 465 26.59 -3.94 -1.93
C ARG A 465 26.99 -4.72 -3.19
N SER A 466 27.57 -4.04 -4.18
CA SER A 466 28.03 -4.70 -5.39
C SER A 466 29.23 -5.60 -5.10
N ILE A 467 29.31 -6.76 -5.75
CA ILE A 467 30.46 -7.66 -5.73
C ILE A 467 31.76 -7.00 -6.22
N LEU A 468 31.66 -5.91 -6.99
CA LEU A 468 32.81 -5.14 -7.46
C LEU A 468 33.40 -4.22 -6.39
N VAL A 469 32.68 -3.96 -5.30
CA VAL A 469 33.20 -3.16 -4.20
C VAL A 469 34.20 -4.02 -3.43
N PRO A 470 35.47 -3.58 -3.29
CA PRO A 470 36.48 -4.32 -2.55
C PRO A 470 35.99 -4.62 -1.13
N LYS A 471 35.90 -5.90 -0.78
CA LYS A 471 35.63 -6.31 0.61
C LYS A 471 36.75 -5.70 1.46
N LYS A 472 36.41 -4.82 2.43
CA LYS A 472 37.40 -4.38 3.42
C LYS A 472 38.06 -5.62 4.01
N PRO A 473 39.39 -5.66 4.20
CA PRO A 473 40.02 -6.75 4.91
C PRO A 473 39.25 -6.95 6.20
N GLN A 474 38.72 -8.15 6.42
CA GLN A 474 38.24 -8.48 7.76
C GLN A 474 39.47 -8.36 8.65
N GLU A 475 39.52 -7.34 9.51
CA GLU A 475 40.29 -7.48 10.73
C GLU A 475 39.77 -8.76 11.37
N GLU A 476 40.63 -9.78 11.42
CA GLU A 476 40.37 -10.96 12.23
C GLU A 476 40.01 -10.44 13.62
N ARG A 477 38.72 -10.46 13.95
CA ARG A 477 38.34 -10.28 15.35
C ARG A 477 39.10 -11.37 16.10
N PRO A 478 39.87 -11.03 17.15
CA PRO A 478 40.48 -12.06 17.97
C PRO A 478 39.38 -13.07 18.32
N ARG A 479 39.66 -14.36 18.14
CA ARG A 479 38.72 -15.42 18.48
C ARG A 479 38.32 -15.24 19.94
N GLU A 480 37.19 -14.57 20.19
CA GLU A 480 36.50 -14.65 21.45
C GLU A 480 36.15 -16.13 21.59
N ALA A 481 36.74 -16.79 22.59
CA ALA A 481 36.51 -18.20 22.86
C ALA A 481 35.01 -18.48 22.73
N GLN A 482 34.65 -19.33 21.78
CA GLN A 482 33.25 -19.71 21.63
C GLN A 482 32.84 -20.33 22.97
N TYR A 483 31.62 -20.04 23.43
CA TYR A 483 31.07 -20.64 24.64
C TYR A 483 31.19 -22.19 24.63
N ALA A 484 31.28 -22.79 23.43
CA ALA A 484 31.57 -24.21 23.21
C ALA A 484 32.99 -24.66 23.66
N ASP A 485 34.00 -23.78 23.61
CA ASP A 485 35.37 -24.08 24.04
C ASP A 485 35.52 -23.98 25.57
N LEU A 486 34.86 -23.00 26.20
CA LEU A 486 34.79 -22.86 27.66
C LEU A 486 34.04 -24.01 28.37
N VAL A 487 33.09 -24.65 27.67
CA VAL A 487 32.37 -25.82 28.18
C VAL A 487 33.19 -27.12 28.06
N ARG A 488 34.16 -27.19 27.13
CA ARG A 488 35.07 -28.33 27.01
C ARG A 488 36.17 -28.34 28.07
N GLU A 489 36.64 -27.18 28.51
CA GLU A 489 37.70 -27.09 29.53
C GLU A 489 37.22 -27.37 30.97
N ASN A 490 35.90 -27.37 31.24
CA ASN A 490 35.34 -27.64 32.57
C ASN A 490 34.78 -29.06 32.74
N HIS A 491 34.97 -29.94 31.77
CA HIS A 491 34.55 -31.34 31.84
C HIS A 491 35.63 -32.29 31.30
N TYR A 492 36.80 -32.30 31.94
CA TYR A 492 37.69 -33.47 32.01
C TYR A 492 38.45 -33.49 33.33
#